data_AF-A0A4Y7ZKF6-F1
#
_entry.id   AF-A0A4Y7ZKF6-F1
#
_cell.length_a   1.000
_cell.length_b   1.000
_cell.length_c   1.000
_cell.angle_alpha   90.00
_cell.angle_beta   90.00
_cell.angle_gamma   90.00
#
_symmetry.space_group_name_H-M   'P 1'
#
loop_
_entity.id
_entity.type
_entity.pdbx_description
1 polymer ?
#
loop_
_entity_poly.entity_id
_entity_poly.type
_entity_poly.pdbx_seq_one_letter_code
_entity_poly.pdbx_strand_id
1 'polypeptide(L)'
;MKKRNGRLNGVMYALFHLRNLEDARANQYMYNIYDLFTQEFDATTQNETITTIELALESGNINQFCTLPGLPGSDEFKTEYLKIVLSHLKGAIA
;
A
#
# COMPACT_ATOMS: atom_id res chain seq x y z
N MET A 1 -3.81 -13.65 -10.44
CA MET A 1 -4.44 -12.31 -10.52
C MET A 1 -5.28 -11.98 -9.29
N LYS A 2 -6.36 -12.72 -8.94
CA LYS A 2 -7.21 -12.40 -7.78
C LYS A 2 -6.47 -12.18 -6.43
N LYS A 3 -5.45 -12.99 -6.12
CA LYS A 3 -4.63 -12.85 -4.88
C LYS A 3 -3.78 -11.57 -4.85
N ARG A 4 -3.25 -11.13 -6.00
CA ARG A 4 -2.44 -9.89 -6.10
C ARG A 4 -3.33 -8.67 -5.86
N ASN A 5 -4.54 -8.69 -6.42
CA ASN A 5 -5.49 -7.59 -6.26
C ASN A 5 -5.93 -7.42 -4.80
N GLY A 6 -6.15 -8.53 -4.08
CA GLY A 6 -6.48 -8.46 -2.64
C GLY A 6 -5.42 -7.75 -1.79
N ARG A 7 -4.14 -7.94 -2.11
CA ARG A 7 -3.02 -7.33 -1.37
C ARG A 7 -2.97 -5.82 -1.56
N LEU A 8 -3.00 -5.35 -2.82
CA LEU A 8 -2.97 -3.92 -3.08
C LEU A 8 -4.27 -3.24 -2.62
N ASN A 9 -5.41 -3.93 -2.66
CA ASN A 9 -6.65 -3.41 -2.08
C ASN A 9 -6.48 -3.10 -0.58
N GLY A 10 -5.89 -3.98 0.21
CA GLY A 10 -5.65 -3.73 1.64
C GLY A 10 -4.79 -2.49 1.89
N VAL A 11 -3.72 -2.34 1.11
CA VAL A 11 -2.83 -1.16 1.18
C VAL A 11 -3.55 0.12 0.77
N MET A 12 -4.32 0.07 -0.33
CA MET A 12 -5.01 1.24 -0.88
C MET A 12 -6.24 1.63 -0.07
N TYR A 13 -6.81 0.73 0.75
CA TYR A 13 -7.95 1.02 1.60
C TYR A 13 -7.65 2.12 2.63
N ALA A 14 -6.38 2.24 3.07
CA ALA A 14 -5.99 3.30 4.00
C ALA A 14 -6.23 4.72 3.45
N LEU A 15 -6.29 4.88 2.12
CA LEU A 15 -6.59 6.17 1.49
C LEU A 15 -7.96 6.73 1.88
N PHE A 16 -8.94 5.88 2.22
CA PHE A 16 -10.24 6.35 2.74
C PHE A 16 -10.16 6.96 4.14
N HIS A 17 -9.04 6.77 4.85
CA HIS A 17 -8.80 7.24 6.21
C HIS A 17 -7.64 8.23 6.29
N LEU A 18 -7.04 8.56 5.15
CA LEU A 18 -5.89 9.44 5.04
C LEU A 18 -6.34 10.85 4.65
N ARG A 19 -5.86 11.88 5.37
CA ARG A 19 -6.20 13.28 5.01
C ARG A 19 -5.25 13.85 3.97
N ASN A 20 -3.97 13.48 4.04
CA ASN A 20 -2.91 13.95 3.15
C ASN A 20 -1.70 13.00 3.17
N LEU A 21 -0.69 13.25 2.32
CA LEU A 21 0.51 12.41 2.27
C LEU A 21 1.44 12.58 3.50
N GLU A 22 1.35 13.68 4.25
CA GLU A 22 2.14 13.84 5.48
C GLU A 22 1.72 12.84 6.55
N ASP A 23 0.41 12.59 6.68
CA ASP A 23 -0.12 11.53 7.55
C ASP A 23 0.50 10.16 7.18
N ALA A 24 0.69 9.88 5.88
CA ALA A 24 1.30 8.62 5.43
C ALA A 24 2.79 8.55 5.76
N ARG A 25 3.54 9.65 5.56
CA ARG A 25 4.98 9.73 5.87
C ARG A 25 5.28 9.64 7.36
N ALA A 26 4.42 10.23 8.17
CA ALA A 26 4.50 10.16 9.63
C ALA A 26 4.05 8.80 10.17
N ASN A 27 3.56 7.90 9.31
CA ASN A 27 2.89 6.67 9.69
C ASN A 27 1.72 6.89 10.68
N GLN A 28 0.93 7.94 10.45
CA GLN A 28 -0.20 8.36 11.27
C GLN A 28 -1.50 8.23 10.49
N TYR A 29 -2.08 7.03 10.44
CA TYR A 29 -3.42 6.81 9.90
C TYR A 29 -4.21 5.87 10.82
N MET A 30 -5.55 5.95 10.76
CA MET A 30 -6.48 5.42 11.76
C MET A 30 -6.35 3.90 12.03
N TYR A 31 -5.66 3.19 11.13
CA TYR A 31 -5.27 1.79 11.28
C TYR A 31 -3.78 1.74 11.01
N ASN A 32 -2.92 1.84 12.02
CA ASN A 32 -1.46 1.82 11.81
C ASN A 32 -1.05 0.47 11.18
N ILE A 33 -0.95 0.41 9.84
CA ILE A 33 -0.85 -0.86 9.09
C ILE A 33 0.54 -1.47 9.24
N TYR A 34 1.60 -0.70 9.49
CA TYR A 34 2.97 -1.24 9.36
C TYR A 34 3.45 -2.09 10.54
N ASP A 35 3.24 -1.67 11.79
CA ASP A 35 3.61 -2.48 12.96
C ASP A 35 2.78 -3.77 13.02
N LEU A 36 1.51 -3.69 12.61
CA LEU A 36 0.64 -4.86 12.49
C LEU A 36 1.00 -5.72 11.27
N PHE A 37 1.55 -5.15 10.20
CA PHE A 37 1.91 -5.89 9.00
C PHE A 37 2.99 -6.94 9.26
N THR A 38 3.99 -6.61 10.09
CA THR A 38 5.05 -7.56 10.45
C THR A 38 4.62 -8.59 11.50
N GLN A 39 3.62 -8.24 12.33
CA GLN A 39 3.10 -9.11 13.39
C GLN A 39 2.03 -10.10 12.89
N GLU A 40 1.13 -9.66 12.00
CA GLU A 40 -0.06 -10.41 11.59
C GLU A 40 0.16 -11.26 10.33
N PHE A 41 1.13 -10.89 9.47
CA PHE A 41 1.38 -11.60 8.22
C PHE A 41 2.69 -12.37 8.26
N ASP A 42 2.71 -13.57 7.66
CA ASP A 42 3.96 -14.32 7.47
C ASP A 42 4.90 -13.64 6.45
N ALA A 43 6.19 -14.01 6.51
CA ALA A 43 7.21 -13.45 5.63
C ALA A 43 6.91 -13.63 4.13
N THR A 44 6.17 -14.68 3.76
CA THR A 44 5.77 -14.91 2.36
C THR A 44 4.78 -13.83 1.93
N THR A 45 3.75 -13.60 2.73
CA THR A 45 2.70 -12.61 2.48
C THR A 45 3.26 -11.19 2.51
N GLN A 46 4.21 -10.92 3.42
CA GLN A 46 4.90 -9.64 3.48
C GLN A 46 5.66 -9.35 2.18
N ASN A 47 6.52 -10.28 1.76
CA ASN A 47 7.29 -10.16 0.52
C ASN A 47 6.40 -10.04 -0.71
N GLU A 48 5.35 -10.86 -0.81
CA GLU A 48 4.44 -10.79 -1.96
C GLU A 48 3.66 -9.46 -2.02
N THR A 49 3.39 -8.82 -0.88
CA THR A 49 2.75 -7.50 -0.84
C THR A 49 3.71 -6.43 -1.35
N ILE A 50 4.96 -6.46 -0.89
CA ILE A 50 6.03 -5.57 -1.37
C ILE A 50 6.21 -5.70 -2.88
N THR A 51 6.38 -6.93 -3.39
CA THR A 51 6.51 -7.19 -4.84
C THR A 51 5.29 -6.72 -5.62
N THR A 52 4.09 -6.83 -5.05
CA THR A 52 2.88 -6.35 -5.73
C THR A 52 2.87 -4.82 -5.85
N ILE A 53 3.32 -4.09 -4.82
CA ILE A 53 3.45 -2.63 -4.87
C ILE A 53 4.51 -2.22 -5.89
N GLU A 54 5.66 -2.89 -5.90
CA GLU A 54 6.74 -2.63 -6.87
C GLU A 54 6.25 -2.78 -8.31
N LEU A 55 5.60 -3.90 -8.63
CA LEU A 55 5.05 -4.13 -9.97
C LEU A 55 3.98 -3.09 -10.35
N ALA A 56 3.14 -2.67 -9.40
CA ALA A 56 2.14 -1.64 -9.65
C ALA A 56 2.79 -0.29 -9.99
N LEU A 57 3.85 0.09 -9.26
CA LEU A 57 4.62 1.31 -9.52
C LEU A 57 5.38 1.24 -10.84
N GLU A 58 6.05 0.12 -11.13
CA GLU A 58 6.81 -0.10 -12.38
C GLU A 58 5.92 -0.07 -13.62
N SER A 59 4.73 -0.65 -13.53
CA SER A 59 3.76 -0.65 -14.64
C SER A 59 3.15 0.73 -14.93
N GLY A 60 3.20 1.66 -13.97
CA GLY A 60 2.48 2.94 -14.03
C GLY A 60 0.95 2.80 -14.05
N ASN A 61 0.40 1.60 -13.81
CA ASN A 61 -1.04 1.34 -13.88
C ASN A 61 -1.54 0.63 -12.62
N ILE A 62 -1.76 1.43 -11.57
CA ILE A 62 -2.25 0.94 -10.26
C ILE A 62 -3.57 0.16 -10.40
N ASN A 63 -4.46 0.56 -11.32
CA ASN A 63 -5.77 -0.07 -11.52
C ASN A 63 -5.68 -1.50 -12.07
N GLN A 64 -4.56 -1.90 -12.68
CA GLN A 64 -4.32 -3.30 -13.04
C GLN A 64 -4.14 -4.19 -11.80
N PHE A 65 -3.69 -3.60 -10.69
CA PHE A 65 -3.34 -4.29 -9.46
C PHE A 65 -4.32 -3.99 -8.32
N CYS A 66 -5.14 -2.94 -8.41
CA CYS A 66 -6.14 -2.58 -7.41
C CYS A 66 -7.53 -2.50 -8.05
N THR A 67 -8.51 -3.13 -7.41
CA THR A 67 -9.89 -3.18 -7.89
C THR A 67 -10.86 -2.45 -6.98
N LEU A 68 -10.37 -1.69 -5.99
CA LEU A 68 -11.23 -0.91 -5.11
C LEU A 68 -11.88 0.23 -5.89
N PRO A 69 -13.23 0.31 -5.93
CA PRO A 69 -13.91 1.40 -6.60
C PRO A 69 -13.78 2.69 -5.77
N GLY A 70 -13.69 3.83 -6.45
CA GLY A 70 -13.81 5.14 -5.81
C GLY A 70 -12.64 5.52 -4.88
N LEU A 71 -11.44 4.99 -5.10
CA LEU A 71 -10.26 5.38 -4.33
C LEU A 71 -10.03 6.90 -4.40
N PRO A 72 -9.87 7.58 -3.25
CA PRO A 72 -9.68 9.02 -3.22
C PRO A 72 -8.29 9.41 -3.72
N GLY A 73 -8.16 10.68 -4.12
CA GLY A 73 -6.93 11.25 -4.66
C GLY A 73 -6.76 11.05 -6.17
N SER A 74 -5.87 11.86 -6.76
CA SER A 74 -5.44 11.69 -8.15
C SER A 74 -4.53 10.48 -8.30
N ASP A 75 -4.19 10.13 -9.54
CA ASP A 75 -3.27 9.01 -9.80
C ASP A 75 -1.83 9.33 -9.35
N GLU A 76 -1.42 10.61 -9.43
CA GLU A 76 -0.17 11.09 -8.84
C GLU A 76 -0.18 10.93 -7.33
N PHE A 77 -1.29 11.29 -6.66
CA PHE A 77 -1.43 11.15 -5.22
C PHE A 77 -1.29 9.68 -4.78
N LYS A 78 -1.98 8.77 -5.47
CA LYS A 78 -1.93 7.32 -5.22
C LYS A 78 -0.54 6.75 -5.46
N THR A 79 0.14 7.22 -6.51
CA THR A 79 1.50 6.81 -6.83
C THR A 79 2.48 7.23 -5.74
N GLU A 80 2.42 8.49 -5.29
CA GLU A 80 3.26 8.98 -4.20
C GLU A 80 2.95 8.28 -2.87
N TYR A 81 1.67 8.03 -2.58
CA TYR A 81 1.27 7.23 -1.42
C TYR A 81 1.91 5.83 -1.44
N LEU A 82 1.85 5.11 -2.56
CA LEU A 82 2.45 3.78 -2.68
C LEU A 82 3.98 3.79 -2.52
N LYS A 83 4.67 4.83 -2.99
CA LYS A 83 6.12 4.99 -2.76
C LYS A 83 6.44 5.15 -1.26
N ILE A 84 5.67 5.97 -0.55
CA ILE A 84 5.82 6.17 0.89
C ILE A 84 5.60 4.84 1.64
N VAL A 85 4.48 4.17 1.35
CA VAL A 85 4.15 2.86 1.93
C VAL A 85 5.25 1.85 1.68
N LEU A 86 5.72 1.72 0.44
CA LEU A 86 6.77 0.77 0.07
C LEU A 86 8.05 1.00 0.88
N SER A 87 8.43 2.27 1.08
CA SER A 87 9.57 2.64 1.90
C SER A 87 9.42 2.18 3.35
N HIS A 88 8.24 2.38 3.95
CA HIS A 88 7.97 1.93 5.32
C HIS A 88 7.98 0.41 5.43
N LEU A 89 7.31 -0.30 4.52
CA LEU A 89 7.25 -1.77 4.54
C LEU A 89 8.64 -2.38 4.42
N LYS A 90 9.47 -1.89 3.51
CA LYS A 90 10.87 -2.35 3.36
C LYS A 90 11.72 -2.06 4.60
N GLY A 91 11.52 -0.91 5.24
CA GLY A 91 12.21 -0.55 6.49
C GLY A 91 11.79 -1.40 7.69
N ALA A 92 10.55 -1.90 7.71
CA ALA A 92 10.02 -2.71 8.81
C ALA A 92 10.46 -4.19 8.76
N ILE A 93 10.86 -4.69 7.59
CA ILE A 93 11.29 -6.09 7.39
C ILE A 93 12.81 -6.28 7.29
N ALA A 94 13.58 -5.19 7.37
CA ALA A 94 15.05 -5.18 7.33
C ALA A 94 15.64 -5.47 8.72
#